data_AF-A0A920HPR7-F1
#
_entry.id   AF-A0A920HPR7-F1
#
_cell.length_a   1.000
_cell.length_b   1.000
_cell.length_c   1.000
_cell.angle_alpha   90.00
_cell.angle_beta   90.00
_cell.angle_gamma   90.00
#
_symmetry.space_group_name_H-M   'P 1'
#
loop_
_entity.id
_entity.type
_entity.pdbx_description
1 polymer ?
#
loop_
_entity_poly.entity_id
_entity_poly.type
_entity_poly.pdbx_seq_one_letter_code
_entity_poly.pdbx_strand_id
1 'polypeptide(L)'
;MERIRGLVLRSNNYQKILSDKTKYNFIASEFVDTLVELHKLNIEEIGLVNLEDLKVTVQDKFKVGQKDIKILRTSDIPEINFVIKWLNKNISESEYVSLIHNDFKYDNLILDSKNLSVKSVLDWEMCTTGDPFMDLGTSLAYWINKDDPDYMQAINLNITSNENNPKRGEI
;
A
#
# COMPACT_ATOMS: atom_id res chain seq x y z
N MET A 1 -15.04 -16.59 5.69
CA MET A 1 -14.10 -15.92 6.62
C MET A 1 -14.77 -15.73 7.97
N GLU A 2 -14.01 -15.82 9.06
CA GLU A 2 -14.47 -15.45 10.39
C GLU A 2 -14.59 -13.93 10.51
N ARG A 3 -15.57 -13.44 11.29
CA ARG A 3 -15.72 -12.01 11.55
C ARG A 3 -14.71 -11.56 12.61
N ILE A 4 -13.78 -10.69 12.23
CA ILE A 4 -12.84 -10.04 13.15
C ILE A 4 -13.44 -8.72 13.66
N ARG A 5 -13.44 -8.52 14.97
CA ARG A 5 -13.86 -7.25 15.61
C ARG A 5 -12.65 -6.37 15.89
N GLY A 6 -12.74 -5.11 15.47
CA GLY A 6 -11.72 -4.08 15.68
C GLY A 6 -12.13 -2.74 15.04
N LEU A 7 -11.19 -1.82 14.98
CA LEU A 7 -11.34 -0.48 14.40
C LEU A 7 -10.75 -0.45 13.00
N VAL A 8 -11.32 0.35 12.11
CA VAL A 8 -10.76 0.60 10.77
C VAL A 8 -10.67 2.10 10.59
N LEU A 9 -9.48 2.59 10.28
CA LEU A 9 -9.22 4.00 10.08
C LEU A 9 -9.58 4.41 8.66
N ARG A 10 -10.49 5.36 8.53
CA ARG A 10 -10.96 5.93 7.27
C ARG A 10 -10.99 7.44 7.38
N SER A 11 -10.89 8.11 6.25
CA SER A 11 -10.90 9.58 6.19
C SER A 11 -12.09 10.24 6.91
N ASN A 12 -13.25 9.57 6.96
CA ASN A 12 -14.46 10.09 7.59
C ASN A 12 -14.63 9.78 9.09
N ASN A 13 -13.80 8.91 9.68
CA ASN A 13 -13.97 8.45 11.06
C ASN A 13 -12.73 8.61 11.94
N TYR A 14 -11.55 8.76 11.35
CA TYR A 14 -10.30 8.60 12.09
C TYR A 14 -10.13 9.60 13.23
N GLN A 15 -10.60 10.84 13.07
CA GLN A 15 -10.51 11.87 14.12
C GLN A 15 -11.28 11.50 15.40
N LYS A 16 -12.33 10.67 15.28
CA LYS A 16 -13.09 10.17 16.44
C LYS A 16 -12.40 8.98 17.11
N ILE A 17 -11.62 8.22 16.34
CA ILE A 17 -10.86 7.05 16.82
C ILE A 17 -9.52 7.50 17.43
N LEU A 18 -8.83 8.42 16.75
CA LEU A 18 -7.53 8.98 17.08
C LEU A 18 -7.67 10.41 17.61
N SER A 19 -8.31 10.54 18.78
CA SER A 19 -8.40 11.82 19.48
C SER A 19 -7.08 12.22 20.16
N ASP A 20 -6.27 11.24 20.55
CA ASP A 20 -4.95 11.44 21.14
C ASP A 20 -3.90 11.58 20.03
N LYS A 21 -3.42 12.81 19.84
CA LYS A 21 -2.41 13.16 18.83
C LYS A 21 -1.08 12.41 19.03
N THR A 22 -0.78 11.91 20.22
CA THR A 22 0.47 11.18 20.49
C THR A 22 0.49 9.78 19.85
N LYS A 23 -0.67 9.28 19.39
CA LYS A 23 -0.82 7.92 18.84
C LYS A 23 -0.48 7.79 17.36
N TYR A 24 -0.33 8.89 16.62
CA TYR A 24 -0.08 8.83 15.18
C TYR A 24 1.25 8.15 14.85
N ASN A 25 2.33 8.46 15.56
CA ASN A 25 3.63 7.81 15.38
C ASN A 25 3.56 6.30 15.68
N PHE A 26 2.83 5.92 16.73
CA PHE A 26 2.66 4.51 17.07
C PHE A 26 1.93 3.75 15.96
N ILE A 27 0.84 4.29 15.43
CA ILE A 27 0.07 3.64 14.36
C ILE A 27 0.84 3.59 13.05
N ALA A 28 1.63 4.62 12.74
CA ALA A 28 2.53 4.59 11.60
C ALA A 28 3.63 3.51 11.76
N SER A 29 4.17 3.33 12.97
CA SER A 29 5.07 2.21 13.26
C SER A 29 4.36 0.87 13.03
N GLU A 30 3.17 0.68 13.63
CA GLU A 30 2.40 -0.57 13.45
C GLU A 30 2.08 -0.87 11.99
N PHE A 31 1.82 0.16 11.18
CA PHE A 31 1.64 0.03 9.73
C PHE A 31 2.90 -0.51 9.05
N VAL A 32 4.06 0.11 9.31
CA VAL A 32 5.34 -0.28 8.71
C VAL A 32 5.78 -1.65 9.22
N ASP A 33 5.68 -1.89 10.53
CA ASP A 33 6.04 -3.15 11.17
C ASP A 33 5.20 -4.30 10.59
N THR A 34 3.89 -4.11 10.42
CA THR A 34 3.01 -5.10 9.78
C THR A 34 3.39 -5.36 8.31
N LEU A 35 3.71 -4.31 7.55
CA LEU A 35 4.14 -4.45 6.15
C LEU A 35 5.47 -5.24 6.06
N VAL A 36 6.41 -4.95 6.95
CA VAL A 36 7.69 -5.65 7.05
C VAL A 36 7.48 -7.11 7.48
N GLU A 37 6.59 -7.37 8.44
CA GLU A 37 6.22 -8.73 8.86
C GLU A 37 5.63 -9.53 7.70
N LEU A 38 4.72 -8.93 6.92
CA LEU A 38 4.16 -9.54 5.72
C LEU A 38 5.26 -9.92 4.72
N HIS A 39 6.18 -9.00 4.43
CA HIS A 39 7.24 -9.24 3.44
C HIS A 39 8.30 -10.24 3.91
N LYS A 40 8.39 -10.51 5.22
CA LYS A 40 9.29 -11.51 5.80
C LYS A 40 8.74 -12.94 5.78
N LEU A 41 7.47 -13.14 5.43
CA LEU A 41 6.88 -14.47 5.39
C LEU A 41 7.58 -15.36 4.35
N ASN A 42 7.90 -16.60 4.75
CA ASN A 42 8.42 -17.60 3.83
C ASN A 42 7.26 -18.18 3.01
N ILE A 43 7.17 -17.79 1.74
CA ILE A 43 6.12 -18.20 0.78
C ILE A 43 6.04 -19.74 0.65
N GLU A 44 7.17 -20.43 0.72
CA GLU A 44 7.23 -21.89 0.64
C GLU A 44 6.62 -22.55 1.87
N GLU A 45 7.00 -22.10 3.06
CA GLU A 45 6.51 -22.64 4.34
C GLU A 45 5.01 -22.42 4.53
N ILE A 46 4.47 -21.30 4.04
CA ILE A 46 3.03 -21.00 4.11
C ILE A 46 2.22 -21.59 2.95
N GLY A 47 2.87 -22.31 2.02
CA GLY A 47 2.20 -23.02 0.93
C GLY A 47 1.65 -22.15 -0.20
N LEU A 48 2.19 -20.95 -0.38
CA LEU A 48 1.72 -19.96 -1.37
C LEU A 48 2.59 -19.88 -2.64
N VAL A 49 3.44 -20.88 -2.87
CA VAL A 49 4.35 -20.97 -4.04
C VAL A 49 3.62 -20.89 -5.39
N ASN A 50 2.33 -21.23 -5.43
CA ASN A 50 1.53 -21.26 -6.65
C ASN A 50 0.65 -20.03 -6.87
N LEU A 51 0.78 -18.96 -6.05
CA LEU A 51 -0.03 -17.73 -6.22
C LEU A 51 0.19 -17.10 -7.60
N GLU A 52 1.45 -16.98 -8.02
CA GLU A 52 1.88 -16.66 -9.38
C GLU A 52 3.22 -17.36 -9.63
N ASP A 53 3.70 -17.34 -10.88
CA ASP A 53 5.08 -17.79 -11.17
C ASP A 53 6.04 -16.84 -10.44
N LEU A 54 6.78 -17.36 -9.45
CA LEU A 54 7.76 -16.63 -8.64
C LEU A 54 8.85 -15.92 -9.49
N LYS A 55 8.93 -16.25 -10.79
CA LYS A 55 9.85 -15.65 -11.75
C LYS A 55 9.32 -14.40 -12.45
N VAL A 56 8.08 -13.97 -12.18
CA VAL A 56 7.53 -12.76 -12.79
C VAL A 56 8.29 -11.54 -12.27
N THR A 57 8.94 -10.84 -13.19
CA THR A 57 9.79 -9.67 -12.91
C THR A 57 8.99 -8.39 -12.70
N VAL A 58 9.62 -7.35 -12.14
CA VAL A 58 9.01 -6.02 -12.02
C VAL A 58 8.64 -5.48 -13.40
N GLN A 59 9.54 -5.66 -14.38
CA GLN A 59 9.30 -5.26 -15.76
C GLN A 59 8.09 -5.98 -16.38
N ASP A 60 7.86 -7.27 -16.06
CA ASP A 60 6.73 -8.02 -16.59
C ASP A 60 5.40 -7.54 -15.99
N LYS A 61 5.35 -7.29 -14.68
CA LYS A 61 4.18 -6.66 -14.04
C LYS A 61 3.90 -5.28 -14.63
N PHE A 62 4.93 -4.48 -14.86
CA PHE A 62 4.77 -3.16 -15.48
C PHE A 62 4.23 -3.23 -16.91
N LYS A 63 4.65 -4.22 -17.72
CA LYS A 63 4.08 -4.45 -19.06
C LYS A 63 2.59 -4.79 -19.01
N VAL A 64 2.13 -5.53 -18.00
CA VAL A 64 0.70 -5.81 -17.79
C VAL A 64 -0.04 -4.50 -17.51
N GLY A 65 0.43 -3.70 -16.55
CA GLY A 65 -0.18 -2.40 -16.24
C GLY A 65 -0.23 -1.43 -17.43
N GLN A 66 0.78 -1.43 -18.30
CA GLN A 66 0.74 -0.64 -19.55
C GLN A 66 -0.39 -1.07 -20.49
N LYS A 67 -0.66 -2.37 -20.60
CA LYS A 67 -1.78 -2.88 -21.40
C LYS A 67 -3.10 -2.46 -20.80
N ASP A 68 -3.23 -2.54 -19.47
CA ASP A 68 -4.45 -2.17 -18.76
C ASP A 68 -4.75 -0.68 -18.92
N ILE A 69 -3.74 0.19 -18.78
CA ILE A 69 -3.87 1.63 -19.05
C ILE A 69 -4.42 1.87 -20.46
N LYS A 70 -3.93 1.13 -21.46
CA LYS A 70 -4.39 1.28 -22.85
C LYS A 70 -5.83 0.80 -23.05
N ILE A 71 -6.23 -0.28 -22.36
CA ILE A 71 -7.57 -0.87 -22.46
C ILE A 71 -8.61 -0.02 -21.70
N LEU A 72 -8.26 0.47 -20.52
CA LEU A 72 -9.13 1.21 -19.60
C LEU A 72 -9.18 2.72 -19.87
N ARG A 73 -8.42 3.21 -20.86
CA ARG A 73 -8.32 4.65 -21.15
C ARG A 73 -9.68 5.25 -21.52
N THR A 74 -10.20 6.12 -20.66
CA THR A 74 -11.44 6.88 -20.89
C THR A 74 -11.19 8.26 -21.51
N SER A 75 -10.04 8.86 -21.24
CA SER A 75 -9.61 10.17 -21.74
C SER A 75 -8.14 10.12 -22.13
N ASP A 76 -7.72 10.99 -23.04
CA ASP A 76 -6.31 11.13 -23.38
C ASP A 76 -5.59 11.99 -22.34
N ILE A 77 -4.58 11.42 -21.68
CA ILE A 77 -3.76 12.08 -20.66
C ILE A 77 -2.31 11.96 -21.14
N PRO A 78 -1.80 12.95 -21.90
CA PRO A 78 -0.47 12.88 -22.51
C PRO A 78 0.67 12.62 -21.52
N GLU A 79 0.52 13.07 -20.28
CA GLU A 79 1.48 12.91 -19.18
C GLU A 79 1.71 11.42 -18.84
N ILE A 80 0.71 10.55 -19.02
CA ILE A 80 0.86 9.10 -18.82
C ILE A 80 1.91 8.54 -19.78
N ASN A 81 1.97 9.02 -21.02
CA ASN A 81 2.98 8.56 -21.99
C ASN A 81 4.40 8.93 -21.53
N PHE A 82 4.56 10.10 -20.90
CA PHE A 82 5.84 10.50 -20.31
C PHE A 82 6.24 9.55 -19.17
N VAL A 83 5.33 9.27 -18.24
CA VAL A 83 5.58 8.36 -17.11
C VAL A 83 5.92 6.95 -17.60
N ILE A 84 5.14 6.41 -18.55
CA ILE A 84 5.39 5.09 -19.13
C ILE A 84 6.78 5.02 -19.77
N LYS A 85 7.14 6.04 -20.56
CA LYS A 85 8.45 6.11 -21.22
C LYS A 85 9.59 6.22 -20.21
N TRP A 86 9.40 6.97 -19.13
CA TRP A 86 10.41 7.10 -18.08
C TRP A 86 10.58 5.78 -17.32
N LEU A 87 9.50 5.14 -16.86
CA LEU A 87 9.56 3.87 -16.13
C LEU A 87 10.22 2.77 -16.96
N ASN A 88 9.88 2.63 -18.25
CA ASN A 88 10.54 1.64 -19.13
C ASN A 88 12.08 1.81 -19.23
N LYS A 89 12.62 2.98 -18.89
CA LYS A 89 14.06 3.25 -18.90
C LYS A 89 14.72 3.15 -17.53
N ASN A 90 13.92 3.17 -16.45
CA ASN A 90 14.42 3.36 -15.08
C ASN A 90 13.96 2.26 -14.12
N ILE A 91 13.17 1.27 -14.56
CA ILE A 91 12.92 0.08 -13.75
C ILE A 91 14.25 -0.64 -13.52
N SER A 92 14.55 -0.86 -12.25
CA SER A 92 15.60 -1.77 -11.82
C SER A 92 14.94 -3.05 -11.36
N GLU A 93 15.48 -4.18 -11.79
CA GLU A 93 15.09 -5.46 -11.22
C GLU A 93 15.75 -5.62 -9.84
N SER A 94 15.08 -6.40 -9.01
CA SER A 94 15.50 -6.77 -7.67
C SER A 94 15.49 -8.29 -7.56
N GLU A 95 16.39 -8.84 -6.74
CA GLU A 95 16.43 -10.28 -6.45
C GLU A 95 15.43 -10.68 -5.36
N TYR A 96 14.78 -9.70 -4.70
CA TYR A 96 13.83 -9.96 -3.64
C TYR A 96 12.48 -10.43 -4.19
N VAL A 97 11.93 -11.48 -3.56
CA VAL A 97 10.59 -11.98 -3.82
C VAL A 97 9.89 -12.18 -2.47
N SER A 98 8.76 -11.51 -2.29
CA SER A 98 7.91 -11.63 -1.11
C SER A 98 6.44 -11.77 -1.50
N LEU A 99 5.59 -12.12 -0.53
CA LEU A 99 4.15 -11.93 -0.66
C LEU A 99 3.88 -10.41 -0.59
N ILE A 100 3.28 -9.86 -1.64
CA ILE A 100 2.88 -8.46 -1.69
C ILE A 100 1.35 -8.35 -1.64
N HIS A 101 0.85 -7.39 -0.86
CA HIS A 101 -0.57 -7.11 -0.76
C HIS A 101 -1.09 -6.37 -2.00
N ASN A 102 -0.28 -5.44 -2.52
CA ASN A 102 -0.54 -4.60 -3.68
C ASN A 102 -1.68 -3.59 -3.51
N ASP A 103 -2.19 -3.45 -2.27
CA ASP A 103 -3.19 -2.46 -1.87
C ASP A 103 -3.09 -2.17 -0.34
N PHE A 104 -1.87 -2.09 0.18
CA PHE A 104 -1.64 -1.96 1.62
C PHE A 104 -1.85 -0.52 2.09
N LYS A 105 -2.98 -0.25 2.74
CA LYS A 105 -3.40 1.07 3.24
C LYS A 105 -4.24 0.93 4.52
N TYR A 106 -4.36 2.00 5.30
CA TYR A 106 -4.98 1.99 6.63
C TYR A 106 -6.43 1.46 6.69
N ASP A 107 -7.21 1.66 5.63
CA ASP A 107 -8.59 1.17 5.52
C ASP A 107 -8.68 -0.34 5.29
N ASN A 108 -7.56 -0.97 4.93
CA ASN A 108 -7.39 -2.42 4.86
C ASN A 108 -6.81 -3.01 6.16
N LEU A 109 -6.59 -2.21 7.20
CA LEU A 109 -6.12 -2.68 8.51
C LEU A 109 -7.23 -2.68 9.55
N ILE A 110 -7.42 -3.81 10.23
CA ILE A 110 -8.20 -3.89 11.45
C ILE A 110 -7.27 -3.69 12.64
N LEU A 111 -7.51 -2.63 13.41
CA LEU A 111 -6.79 -2.33 14.64
C LEU A 111 -7.52 -2.87 15.87
N ASP A 112 -6.78 -3.23 16.92
CA ASP A 112 -7.37 -3.55 18.21
C ASP A 112 -7.89 -2.29 18.91
N SER A 113 -9.10 -2.36 19.47
CA SER A 113 -9.75 -1.20 20.09
C SER A 113 -9.11 -0.74 21.40
N LYS A 114 -8.23 -1.54 22.01
CA LYS A 114 -7.61 -1.24 23.31
C LYS A 114 -6.21 -0.64 23.16
N ASN A 115 -5.39 -1.17 22.25
CA ASN A 115 -3.99 -0.76 22.10
C ASN A 115 -3.64 -0.25 20.69
N LEU A 116 -4.57 -0.29 19.74
CA LEU A 116 -4.41 0.16 18.35
C LEU A 116 -3.39 -0.64 17.53
N SER A 117 -2.95 -1.82 18.00
CA SER A 117 -2.08 -2.69 17.21
C SER A 117 -2.85 -3.34 16.06
N VAL A 118 -2.16 -3.70 14.97
CA VAL A 118 -2.81 -4.37 13.83
C VAL A 118 -3.22 -5.79 14.22
N LYS A 119 -4.48 -6.14 13.99
CA LYS A 119 -5.04 -7.49 14.23
C LYS A 119 -5.20 -8.31 12.95
N SER A 120 -5.44 -7.65 11.83
CA SER A 120 -5.71 -8.31 10.56
C SER A 120 -5.56 -7.33 9.41
N VAL A 121 -5.09 -7.86 8.29
CA VAL A 121 -5.04 -7.19 6.99
C VAL A 121 -6.17 -7.76 6.12
N LEU A 122 -6.93 -6.87 5.49
CA LEU A 122 -8.11 -7.15 4.67
C LEU A 122 -7.81 -6.93 3.19
N ASP A 123 -8.71 -7.40 2.33
CA ASP A 123 -8.72 -7.09 0.89
C ASP A 123 -7.52 -7.62 0.09
N TRP A 124 -7.36 -8.95 0.14
CA TRP A 124 -6.27 -9.69 -0.53
C TRP A 124 -6.51 -9.94 -2.03
N GLU A 125 -7.49 -9.29 -2.66
CA GLU A 125 -7.86 -9.63 -4.05
C GLU A 125 -6.76 -9.29 -5.07
N MET A 126 -5.93 -8.31 -4.76
CA MET A 126 -4.79 -7.88 -5.59
C MET A 126 -3.47 -8.53 -5.19
N CYS A 127 -3.47 -9.44 -4.20
CA CYS A 127 -2.25 -10.01 -3.66
C CYS A 127 -1.56 -10.92 -4.68
N THR A 128 -0.23 -10.93 -4.62
CA THR A 128 0.62 -11.70 -5.52
C THR A 128 2.00 -11.89 -4.89
N THR A 129 2.86 -12.68 -5.51
CA THR A 129 4.30 -12.64 -5.25
C THR A 129 4.97 -11.56 -6.11
N GLY A 130 6.02 -10.92 -5.60
CA GLY A 130 6.78 -9.90 -6.31
C GLY A 130 7.83 -9.20 -5.46
N ASP A 131 8.43 -8.15 -5.99
CA ASP A 131 9.38 -7.31 -5.25
C ASP A 131 8.63 -6.54 -4.13
N PRO A 132 9.03 -6.66 -2.85
CA PRO A 132 8.42 -5.92 -1.74
C PRO A 132 8.40 -4.40 -1.96
N PHE A 133 9.35 -3.85 -2.72
CA PHE A 133 9.38 -2.41 -3.02
C PHE A 133 8.22 -1.96 -3.92
N MET A 134 7.59 -2.86 -4.67
CA MET A 134 6.35 -2.54 -5.40
C MET A 134 5.22 -2.24 -4.41
N ASP A 135 5.10 -3.05 -3.36
CA ASP A 135 4.07 -2.89 -2.33
C ASP A 135 4.31 -1.65 -1.48
N LEU A 136 5.57 -1.40 -1.11
CA LEU A 136 5.97 -0.17 -0.43
C LEU A 136 5.70 1.06 -1.32
N GLY A 137 6.04 1.00 -2.60
CA GLY A 137 5.79 2.07 -3.56
C GLY A 137 4.30 2.42 -3.67
N THR A 138 3.44 1.41 -3.75
CA THR A 138 1.97 1.59 -3.75
C THR A 138 1.48 2.19 -2.42
N SER A 139 1.97 1.69 -1.30
CA SER A 139 1.64 2.21 0.04
C SER A 139 2.01 3.69 0.18
N LEU A 140 3.20 4.07 -0.29
CA LEU A 140 3.67 5.46 -0.30
C LEU A 140 2.86 6.33 -1.27
N ALA A 141 2.38 5.80 -2.40
CA ALA A 141 1.51 6.54 -3.30
C ALA A 141 0.15 6.89 -2.65
N TYR A 142 -0.34 6.07 -1.73
CA TYR A 142 -1.52 6.38 -0.90
C TYR A 142 -1.21 7.28 0.31
N TRP A 143 0.07 7.46 0.65
CA TRP A 143 0.52 8.26 1.79
C TRP A 143 0.62 9.74 1.41
N ILE A 144 -0.53 10.40 1.40
CA ILE A 144 -0.62 11.85 1.14
C ILE A 144 -0.14 12.59 2.38
N ASN A 145 0.89 13.42 2.26
CA ASN A 145 1.36 14.30 3.34
C ASN A 145 0.52 15.59 3.35
N LYS A 146 0.43 16.27 4.51
CA LYS A 146 -0.32 17.54 4.64
C LYS A 146 0.14 18.68 3.71
N ASP A 147 1.39 18.64 3.24
CA ASP A 147 2.03 19.60 2.35
C ASP A 147 2.00 19.19 0.86
N ASP A 148 1.38 18.05 0.52
CA ASP A 148 1.12 17.71 -0.87
C ASP A 148 0.08 18.65 -1.52
N PRO A 149 0.11 18.80 -2.86
CA PRO A 149 -0.83 19.63 -3.60
C PRO A 149 -2.29 19.36 -3.29
N ASP A 150 -3.12 20.40 -3.37
CA ASP A 150 -4.56 20.34 -3.04
C ASP A 150 -5.31 19.23 -3.77
N TYR A 151 -4.95 18.95 -5.03
CA TYR A 151 -5.58 17.87 -5.80
C TYR A 151 -5.30 16.48 -5.23
N MET A 152 -4.16 16.27 -4.56
CA MET A 152 -3.86 15.03 -3.85
C MET A 152 -4.62 14.98 -2.53
N GLN A 153 -4.66 16.09 -1.79
CA GLN A 153 -5.46 16.20 -0.55
C GLN A 153 -6.93 15.87 -0.79
N ALA A 154 -7.47 16.33 -1.93
CA ALA A 154 -8.86 16.12 -2.32
C ALA A 154 -9.24 14.64 -2.52
N ILE A 155 -8.26 13.75 -2.79
CA ILE A 155 -8.52 12.31 -2.90
C ILE A 155 -8.99 11.76 -1.54
N ASN A 156 -8.52 12.33 -0.43
CA ASN A 156 -8.97 12.05 0.93
C ASN A 156 -9.06 10.54 1.25
N LEU A 157 -8.00 9.81 0.88
CA LEU A 157 -7.96 8.34 0.96
C LEU A 157 -8.01 7.86 2.42
N ASN A 158 -7.20 8.46 3.29
CA ASN A 158 -7.00 7.95 4.65
C ASN A 158 -6.51 9.07 5.60
N ILE A 159 -5.91 8.68 6.72
CA ILE A 159 -5.49 9.56 7.81
C ILE A 159 -4.19 10.34 7.53
N THR A 160 -3.41 9.94 6.51
CA THR A 160 -2.00 10.37 6.36
C THR A 160 -1.85 11.86 6.07
N SER A 161 -2.90 12.50 5.52
CA SER A 161 -2.94 13.94 5.26
C SER A 161 -3.06 14.77 6.54
N ASN A 162 -3.30 14.12 7.69
CA ASN A 162 -3.34 14.80 8.98
C ASN A 162 -1.95 15.31 9.36
N GLU A 163 -1.88 16.53 9.89
CA GLU A 163 -0.62 17.18 10.31
C GLU A 163 0.16 16.41 11.39
N ASN A 164 -0.51 15.54 12.15
CA ASN A 164 0.11 14.75 13.22
C ASN A 164 0.65 13.41 12.71
N ASN A 165 0.29 12.99 11.49
CA ASN A 165 0.78 11.77 10.90
C ASN A 165 2.20 11.97 10.37
N PRO A 166 3.12 10.99 10.54
CA PRO A 166 4.43 11.03 9.92
C PRO A 166 4.36 11.26 8.42
N LYS A 167 5.35 11.96 7.89
CA LYS A 167 5.53 12.12 6.44
C LYS A 167 6.11 10.85 5.84
N ARG A 168 5.94 10.69 4.53
CA ARG A 168 6.58 9.61 3.74
C ARG A 168 8.07 9.40 3.99
N GLY A 169 8.83 10.45 4.31
CA GLY A 169 10.27 10.36 4.56
C GLY A 169 10.64 10.02 6.01
N GLU A 170 9.66 9.86 6.89
CA GLU A 170 9.83 9.60 8.32
C GLU A 170 9.41 8.18 8.72
N ILE A 171 8.87 7.41 7.78
CA ILE A 171 8.42 6.02 7.94
C ILE A 171 9.30 5.05 7.15
#